data_AF-A0A157ZT53-F1
#
_entry.id   AF-A0A157ZT53-F1
#
_cell.length_a   1.000
_cell.length_b   1.000
_cell.length_c   1.000
_cell.angle_alpha   90.00
_cell.angle_beta   90.00
_cell.angle_gamma   90.00
#
_symmetry.space_group_name_H-M   'P 1'
#
loop_
_entity.id
_entity.type
_entity.pdbx_description
1 polymer ?
#
loop_
_entity_poly.entity_id
_entity_poly.type
_entity_poly.pdbx_seq_one_letter_code
_entity_poly.pdbx_strand_id
1 'polypeptide(L)'
;MTPGAKFAHTSATTYRLTQMDESMKRLRERIAKQIAQREAALMSMRESATLAPTKHDRERILLTLAVLDEELAGWKKIAARIEQAVLLEPRNHRAIRMPALR
;
A
#
# COMPACT_ATOMS: atom_id res chain seq x y z
N MET A 1 -32.74 12.69 -39.09
CA MET A 1 -32.75 11.86 -37.87
C MET A 1 -31.34 11.33 -37.65
N THR A 2 -30.58 11.94 -36.74
CA THR A 2 -29.20 11.54 -36.42
C THR A 2 -29.17 10.97 -35.01
N PRO A 3 -28.95 9.66 -34.81
CA PRO A 3 -28.70 9.12 -33.48
C PRO A 3 -27.21 9.33 -33.15
N GLY A 4 -26.86 10.57 -32.80
CA GLY A 4 -25.54 10.92 -32.30
C GLY A 4 -25.49 10.90 -30.77
N ALA A 5 -24.37 10.40 -30.24
CA ALA A 5 -23.86 10.71 -28.88
C ALA A 5 -24.53 10.04 -27.67
N LYS A 6 -24.53 8.70 -27.57
CA LYS A 6 -24.77 8.01 -26.26
C LYS A 6 -23.72 6.97 -25.83
N PHE A 7 -22.67 6.70 -26.60
CA PHE A 7 -21.74 5.59 -26.30
C PHE A 7 -20.29 5.97 -25.95
N ALA A 8 -19.91 7.25 -26.00
CA ALA A 8 -18.50 7.64 -25.80
C ALA A 8 -18.10 7.82 -24.31
N HIS A 9 -19.05 8.10 -23.42
CA HIS A 9 -18.75 8.44 -22.01
C HIS A 9 -18.52 7.21 -21.11
N THR A 10 -19.04 6.05 -21.51
CA THR A 10 -18.91 4.80 -20.74
C THR A 10 -17.49 4.22 -20.85
N SER A 11 -16.89 4.24 -22.04
CA SER A 11 -15.52 3.75 -22.24
C SER A 11 -14.49 4.55 -21.46
N ALA A 12 -14.50 5.89 -21.55
CA ALA A 12 -13.50 6.72 -20.88
C ALA A 12 -13.51 6.57 -19.34
N THR A 13 -14.68 6.34 -18.75
CA THR A 13 -14.84 6.12 -17.31
C THR A 13 -14.34 4.73 -16.90
N THR A 14 -14.66 3.70 -17.68
CA THR A 14 -14.16 2.33 -17.45
C THR A 14 -12.64 2.23 -17.59
N TYR A 15 -12.05 2.84 -18.62
CA TYR A 15 -10.59 2.87 -18.80
C TYR A 15 -9.86 3.60 -17.66
N ARG A 16 -10.45 4.65 -17.09
CA ARG A 16 -9.86 5.37 -15.96
C ARG A 16 -9.86 4.53 -14.68
N LEU A 17 -10.94 3.77 -14.45
CA LEU A 17 -11.05 2.87 -13.30
C LEU A 17 -10.05 1.71 -13.40
N THR A 18 -9.90 1.10 -14.58
CA THR A 18 -8.93 0.01 -14.77
C THR A 18 -7.48 0.47 -14.64
N GLN A 19 -7.14 1.66 -15.13
CA GLN A 19 -5.80 2.24 -14.95
C GLN A 19 -5.50 2.53 -13.47
N MET A 20 -6.49 3.02 -12.72
CA MET A 20 -6.33 3.28 -11.28
C MET A 20 -6.11 1.97 -10.52
N ASP A 21 -6.89 0.94 -10.81
CA ASP A 21 -6.75 -0.40 -10.20
C ASP A 21 -5.38 -1.03 -10.49
N GLU A 22 -4.90 -0.95 -11.73
CA GLU A 22 -3.56 -1.45 -12.10
C GLU A 22 -2.44 -0.65 -11.41
N SER A 23 -2.56 0.67 -11.36
CA SER A 23 -1.57 1.53 -10.70
C SER A 23 -1.49 1.24 -9.19
N MET A 24 -2.62 0.99 -8.54
CA MET A 24 -2.70 0.62 -7.13
C MET A 24 -2.15 -0.78 -6.88
N LYS A 25 -2.40 -1.73 -7.77
CA LYS A 25 -1.80 -3.07 -7.71
C LYS A 25 -0.27 -2.99 -7.77
N ARG A 26 0.29 -2.26 -8.74
CA ARG A 26 1.75 -2.06 -8.87
C ARG A 26 2.34 -1.36 -7.65
N LEU A 27 1.63 -0.38 -7.08
CA LEU A 27 2.07 0.30 -5.87
C LEU A 27 2.17 -0.68 -4.68
N ARG A 28 1.14 -1.50 -4.46
CA ARG A 28 1.13 -2.52 -3.40
C ARG A 28 2.26 -3.53 -3.57
N GLU A 29 2.45 -4.05 -4.78
CA GLU A 29 3.55 -4.98 -5.09
C GLU A 29 4.92 -4.36 -4.78
N ARG A 30 5.12 -3.09 -5.16
CA ARG A 30 6.35 -2.36 -4.86
C ARG A 30 6.57 -2.17 -3.37
N ILE A 31 5.52 -1.79 -2.62
CA ILE A 31 5.58 -1.63 -1.16
C ILE A 31 5.91 -2.97 -0.49
N ALA A 32 5.24 -4.05 -0.87
CA ALA A 32 5.48 -5.38 -0.33
C ALA A 32 6.93 -5.85 -0.59
N LYS A 33 7.44 -5.65 -1.81
CA LYS A 33 8.84 -5.94 -2.15
C LYS A 33 9.81 -5.15 -1.28
N GLN A 34 9.54 -3.86 -1.09
CA GLN A 34 10.38 -2.97 -0.28
C GLN A 34 10.36 -3.31 1.22
N ILE A 35 9.23 -3.81 1.75
CA ILE A 35 9.12 -4.32 3.12
C ILE A 35 9.94 -5.60 3.25
N ALA A 36 9.75 -6.57 2.35
CA ALA A 36 10.48 -7.84 2.37
C ALA A 36 12.01 -7.65 2.28
N GLN A 37 12.48 -6.71 1.43
CA GLN A 37 13.90 -6.37 1.34
C GLN A 37 14.46 -5.81 2.65
N ARG A 38 13.69 -4.96 3.34
CA ARG A 38 14.10 -4.40 4.65
C ARG A 38 14.10 -5.47 5.72
N GLU A 39 13.10 -6.34 5.76
CA GLU A 39 13.06 -7.49 6.67
C GLU A 39 14.28 -8.40 6.49
N ALA A 40 14.64 -8.72 5.25
CA ALA A 40 15.82 -9.52 4.95
C ALA A 40 17.12 -8.84 5.41
N ALA A 41 17.25 -7.53 5.18
CA ALA A 41 18.40 -6.77 5.66
C ALA A 41 18.51 -6.79 7.20
N LEU A 42 17.39 -6.63 7.91
CA LEU A 42 17.36 -6.69 9.37
C LEU A 42 17.69 -8.09 9.90
N MET A 43 17.25 -9.14 9.21
CA MET A 43 17.65 -10.51 9.55
C MET A 43 19.17 -10.70 9.45
N SER A 44 19.79 -10.23 8.36
CA SER A 44 21.26 -10.27 8.21
C SER A 44 21.99 -9.46 9.29
N MET A 45 21.44 -8.31 9.71
CA MET A 45 22.00 -7.53 10.82
C MET A 45 21.86 -8.24 12.18
N ARG A 46 20.76 -8.97 12.41
CA ARG A 46 20.60 -9.80 13.62
C ARG A 46 21.64 -10.92 13.68
N GLU A 47 21.89 -11.58 12.55
CA GLU A 47 22.96 -12.57 12.43
C GLU A 47 24.33 -11.93 12.66
N SER A 48 24.56 -10.73 12.16
CA SER A 48 25.80 -10.00 12.43
C SER A 48 25.96 -9.67 13.93
N ALA A 49 24.86 -9.39 14.62
CA ALA A 49 24.88 -9.14 16.07
C ALA A 49 25.24 -10.39 16.89
N THR A 50 24.89 -11.60 16.43
CA THR A 50 25.27 -12.84 17.11
C THR A 50 26.74 -13.19 16.89
N LEU A 51 27.32 -12.76 15.77
CA LEU A 51 28.72 -12.95 15.40
C LEU A 51 29.64 -11.80 15.85
N ALA A 52 29.10 -10.78 16.52
CA ALA A 52 29.86 -9.59 16.91
C ALA A 52 31.01 -9.96 17.87
N PRO A 53 32.25 -9.49 17.59
CA PRO A 53 33.44 -9.90 18.33
C PRO A 53 33.51 -9.32 19.74
N THR A 54 32.87 -8.17 19.98
CA THR A 54 32.84 -7.53 21.30
C THR A 54 31.40 -7.28 21.75
N LYS A 55 31.23 -7.22 23.09
CA LYS A 55 29.95 -6.85 23.71
C LYS A 55 29.48 -5.46 23.26
N HIS A 56 30.41 -4.51 23.13
CA HIS A 56 30.10 -3.15 22.71
C HIS A 56 29.56 -3.10 21.27
N ASP A 57 30.18 -3.82 20.34
CA ASP A 57 29.71 -3.89 18.96
C ASP A 57 28.33 -4.53 18.87
N ARG A 58 28.12 -5.61 19.63
CA ARG A 58 26.80 -6.25 19.74
C ARG A 58 25.73 -5.27 20.22
N GLU A 59 25.99 -4.52 21.29
CA GLU A 59 25.05 -3.54 21.84
C GLU A 59 24.71 -2.45 20.82
N ARG A 60 25.70 -1.94 20.09
CA ARG A 60 25.48 -0.95 19.03
C ARG A 60 24.60 -1.50 17.90
N ILE A 61 24.85 -2.73 17.46
CA ILE A 61 24.05 -3.38 16.42
C ILE A 61 22.62 -3.58 16.91
N LEU A 62 22.43 -4.03 18.17
CA LEU A 62 21.09 -4.24 18.75
C LEU A 62 20.30 -2.94 18.91
N LEU A 63 20.95 -1.84 19.34
CA LEU A 63 20.32 -0.53 19.41
C LEU A 63 19.88 -0.05 18.01
N THR A 64 20.73 -0.26 17.00
CA THR A 64 20.40 0.08 15.61
C THR A 64 19.22 -0.76 15.10
N LEU A 65 19.23 -2.06 15.38
CA LEU A 65 18.13 -2.97 15.04
C LEU A 65 16.81 -2.53 15.65
N ALA A 66 16.80 -2.10 16.92
CA ALA A 66 15.59 -1.65 17.60
C ALA A 66 14.94 -0.44 16.89
N VAL A 67 15.75 0.56 16.50
CA VAL A 67 15.26 1.73 15.76
C VAL A 67 14.69 1.32 14.40
N LEU A 68 15.42 0.49 13.65
CA LEU A 68 14.98 0.08 12.33
C LEU A 68 13.75 -0.84 12.35
N ASP A 69 13.58 -1.65 13.40
CA ASP A 69 12.37 -2.46 13.61
C ASP A 69 11.14 -1.58 13.87
N GLU A 70 11.29 -0.49 14.64
CA GLU A 70 10.22 0.49 14.85
C GLU A 70 9.84 1.20 13.54
N GLU A 71 10.84 1.64 12.76
CA GLU A 71 10.62 2.24 11.44
C GLU A 71 9.88 1.27 10.51
N LEU A 72 10.30 0.01 10.45
CA LEU A 72 9.66 -1.02 9.64
C LEU A 72 8.20 -1.26 10.08
N ALA A 73 7.94 -1.28 11.39
CA ALA A 73 6.58 -1.36 11.91
C ALA A 73 5.72 -0.16 11.48
N GLY A 74 6.30 1.04 11.45
CA GLY A 74 5.67 2.25 10.89
C GLY A 74 5.30 2.08 9.41
N TRP A 75 6.23 1.58 8.59
CA TRP A 75 5.99 1.31 7.17
C TRP A 75 4.88 0.28 6.94
N LYS A 76 4.84 -0.80 7.74
CA LYS A 76 3.78 -1.82 7.67
C LYS A 76 2.40 -1.23 8.01
N LYS A 77 2.32 -0.34 9.01
CA LYS A 77 1.06 0.36 9.35
C LYS A 77 0.57 1.22 8.19
N ILE A 78 1.46 1.93 7.52
CA ILE A 78 1.12 2.75 6.35
C ILE A 78 0.64 1.86 5.19
N ALA A 79 1.34 0.75 4.92
CA ALA A 79 0.93 -0.22 3.90
C ALA A 79 -0.49 -0.77 4.16
N ALA A 80 -0.78 -1.16 5.41
CA ALA A 80 -2.11 -1.63 5.80
C ALA A 80 -3.20 -0.55 5.61
N ARG A 81 -2.88 0.72 5.92
CA ARG A 81 -3.80 1.84 5.67
C ARG A 81 -4.09 2.06 4.19
N ILE A 82 -3.08 1.92 3.34
CA ILE A 82 -3.26 1.99 1.87
C ILE A 82 -4.18 0.86 1.39
N GLU A 83 -4.02 -0.35 1.92
CA GLU A 83 -4.91 -1.46 1.60
C GLU A 83 -6.36 -1.20 2.03
N GLN A 84 -6.56 -0.69 3.25
CA GLN A 84 -7.88 -0.32 3.78
C GLN A 84 -8.53 0.84 3.00
N ALA A 85 -7.76 1.85 2.59
CA ALA A 85 -8.28 2.98 1.83
C ALA A 85 -8.91 2.54 0.49
N VAL A 86 -8.34 1.54 -0.17
CA VAL A 86 -8.92 0.96 -1.40
C VAL A 86 -10.19 0.16 -1.13
N LEU A 87 -10.34 -0.44 0.06
CA LEU A 87 -11.60 -1.10 0.44
C LEU A 87 -12.71 -0.08 0.73
N LEU A 88 -12.34 1.15 1.11
CA LEU A 88 -13.24 2.24 1.47
C LEU A 88 -13.54 3.19 0.31
N GLU A 89 -12.89 3.04 -0.85
CA GLU A 89 -13.30 3.72 -2.08
C GLU A 89 -14.80 3.44 -2.31
N PRO A 90 -15.65 4.48 -2.39
CA PRO A 90 -17.07 4.31 -2.53
C PRO A 90 -17.34 3.75 -3.92
N ARG A 91 -17.38 2.41 -4.02
CA ARG A 91 -18.02 1.71 -5.13
C ARG A 91 -19.48 2.13 -5.15
N ASN A 92 -19.78 3.18 -5.92
CA ASN A 92 -21.10 3.60 -6.35
C ASN A 92 -22.20 3.49 -5.28
N HIS A 93 -22.18 4.30 -4.22
CA HIS A 93 -23.41 4.63 -3.49
C HIS A 93 -24.24 5.64 -4.30
N ARG A 94 -24.56 5.30 -5.57
CA ARG A 94 -25.47 6.08 -6.40
C ARG A 94 -26.73 5.28 -6.66
N ALA A 95 -27.61 5.29 -5.67
CA ALA A 95 -29.04 5.54 -5.87
C ALA A 95 -29.72 5.73 -4.50
N ILE A 96 -29.41 6.82 -3.80
CA ILE A 96 -30.42 7.40 -2.91
C ILE A 96 -31.50 7.93 -3.86
N ARG A 97 -32.55 7.13 -4.08
CA ARG A 97 -33.77 7.59 -4.74
C ARG A 97 -34.37 8.65 -3.82
N MET A 98 -34.24 9.92 -4.20
CA MET A 98 -35.08 10.97 -3.65
C MET A 98 -36.55 10.55 -3.86
N PRO A 99 -37.37 10.41 -2.81
CA PRO A 99 -38.80 10.37 -3.02
C PRO A 99 -39.19 11.74 -3.55
N ALA A 100 -39.82 11.77 -4.73
CA ALA A 100 -40.44 12.99 -5.22
C ALA A 100 -41.47 13.44 -4.18
N LEU A 101 -41.21 14.57 -3.52
CA LEU A 101 -42.20 15.25 -2.71
C LEU A 101 -43.33 15.66 -3.65
N ARG A 102 -44.53 15.13 -3.39
CA ARG A 102 -45.77 15.51 -4.07
C ARG A 102 -46.18 16.91 -3.67
#